data_AF-A0A6C0ATQ6-F1
#
_entry.id   AF-A0A6C0ATQ6-F1
#
_cell.length_a   1.000
_cell.length_b   1.000
_cell.length_c   1.000
_cell.angle_alpha   90.00
_cell.angle_beta   90.00
_cell.angle_gamma   90.00
#
_symmetry.space_group_name_H-M   'P 1'
#
loop_
_entity.id
_entity.type
_entity.pdbx_description
1 polymer ?
#
loop_
_entity_poly.entity_id
_entity_poly.type
_entity_poly.pdbx_seq_one_letter_code
_entity_poly.pdbx_strand_id
1 'polypeptide(L)'
;MDYFYKITIMVAVIILILVLTYIGITMSNGAYTSNQSFPPQYGSCPDYWDAVKEGDQIFCKVPLPEGDSGNPNVGQIYDSNDNLLLNTSNTSEFQNNMIEFDEVKWGGICQMKTWCDRYGIVWDGVTNYNKC
;
A
#
# COMPACT_ATOMS: atom_id res chain seq x y z
N MET A 1 9.40 44.04 -41.81
CA MET A 1 9.64 43.47 -40.46
C MET A 1 8.37 42.86 -39.87
N ASP A 2 7.18 43.37 -40.19
CA ASP A 2 5.91 42.85 -39.65
C ASP A 2 5.49 41.47 -40.18
N TYR A 3 5.86 41.14 -41.43
CA TYR A 3 5.51 39.84 -42.01
C TYR A 3 6.21 38.67 -41.33
N PHE A 4 7.51 38.81 -41.01
CA PHE A 4 8.26 37.78 -40.30
C PHE A 4 7.68 37.53 -38.90
N TYR A 5 7.42 38.60 -38.14
CA TYR A 5 6.82 38.51 -36.80
C TYR A 5 5.42 37.86 -36.81
N LYS A 6 4.56 38.26 -37.76
CA LYS A 6 3.21 37.68 -37.89
C LYS A 6 3.26 36.17 -38.19
N ILE A 7 4.14 35.75 -39.08
CA ILE A 7 4.30 34.32 -39.43
C ILE A 7 4.82 33.56 -38.20
N THR A 8 5.82 34.08 -37.49
CA THR A 8 6.38 33.41 -36.31
C THR A 8 5.37 33.25 -35.18
N ILE A 9 4.55 34.28 -34.89
CA ILE A 9 3.52 34.20 -33.86
C ILE A 9 2.41 33.22 -34.27
N MET A 10 1.99 33.23 -35.53
CA MET A 10 0.98 32.29 -36.03
C MET A 10 1.45 30.84 -35.89
N VAL A 11 2.69 30.54 -36.28
CA VAL A 11 3.28 29.21 -36.16
C VAL A 11 3.45 28.80 -34.70
N ALA A 12 3.93 29.70 -33.83
CA ALA A 12 4.10 29.43 -32.41
C ALA A 12 2.76 29.09 -31.71
N VAL A 13 1.67 29.80 -32.04
CA VAL A 13 0.33 29.52 -31.49
C VAL A 13 -0.19 28.16 -31.97
N ILE A 14 0.00 27.81 -33.25
CA ILE A 14 -0.42 26.51 -33.77
C ILE A 14 0.33 25.39 -33.06
N ILE A 15 1.65 25.52 -32.89
CA ILE A 15 2.46 24.53 -32.16
C ILE A 15 2.01 24.42 -30.70
N LEU A 16 1.74 25.54 -30.05
CA LEU A 16 1.26 25.56 -28.66
C LEU A 16 -0.07 24.79 -28.52
N ILE A 17 -1.02 25.03 -29.42
CA ILE A 17 -2.31 24.32 -29.43
C ILE A 17 -2.10 22.82 -29.61
N LEU A 18 -1.21 22.40 -30.54
CA LEU A 18 -0.92 20.98 -30.77
C LEU A 18 -0.29 20.29 -29.56
N VAL A 19 0.61 20.96 -28.83
CA VAL A 19 1.22 20.40 -27.61
C VAL A 19 0.18 20.27 -26.50
N LEU A 20 -0.66 21.28 -26.29
CA LEU A 20 -1.70 21.25 -25.26
C LEU A 20 -2.79 20.22 -25.56
N THR A 21 -3.19 20.05 -26.82
CA THR A 21 -4.15 19.00 -27.19
C THR A 21 -3.56 17.61 -27.01
N TYR A 22 -2.28 17.40 -27.34
CA TYR A 22 -1.59 16.13 -27.08
C TYR A 22 -1.59 15.78 -25.59
N ILE A 23 -1.18 16.71 -24.72
CA ILE A 23 -1.20 16.51 -23.26
C ILE A 23 -2.63 16.29 -22.75
N GLY A 24 -3.60 17.03 -23.28
CA GLY A 24 -5.01 16.86 -22.93
C GLY A 24 -5.54 15.46 -23.25
N ILE A 25 -5.19 14.92 -24.42
CA ILE A 25 -5.59 13.56 -24.84
C ILE A 25 -4.92 12.50 -23.96
N THR A 26 -3.63 12.64 -23.66
CA THR A 26 -2.90 11.67 -22.84
C THR A 26 -3.42 11.62 -21.41
N MET A 27 -3.83 12.77 -20.85
CA MET A 27 -4.44 12.85 -19.51
C MET A 27 -5.91 12.40 -19.49
N SER A 28 -6.66 12.65 -20.57
CA SER A 28 -8.06 12.22 -20.75
C SER A 28 -8.20 10.70 -20.81
N ASN A 29 -7.23 10.00 -21.41
CA ASN A 29 -7.22 8.55 -21.42
C ASN A 29 -6.96 8.04 -19.99
N GLY A 30 -8.02 7.70 -19.27
CA GLY A 30 -8.03 7.22 -17.88
C GLY A 30 -7.25 5.93 -17.59
N ALA A 31 -6.35 5.52 -18.48
CA ALA A 31 -5.37 4.46 -18.25
C ALA A 31 -4.47 4.73 -17.02
N TYR A 32 -4.35 5.99 -16.59
CA TYR A 32 -3.66 6.37 -15.36
C TYR A 32 -4.50 6.21 -14.08
N THR A 33 -5.83 6.17 -14.16
CA THR A 33 -6.71 6.24 -12.98
C THR A 33 -7.51 4.97 -12.70
N SER A 34 -7.79 4.11 -13.68
CA SER A 34 -8.77 3.02 -13.48
C SER A 34 -8.19 1.63 -13.21
N ASN A 35 -6.90 1.36 -13.47
CA ASN A 35 -6.33 0.00 -13.37
C ASN A 35 -4.95 -0.07 -12.69
N GLN A 36 -4.44 1.05 -12.19
CA GLN A 36 -3.16 1.09 -11.50
C GLN A 36 -3.37 0.67 -10.03
N SER A 37 -2.58 -0.33 -9.61
CA SER A 37 -2.47 -0.73 -8.22
C SER A 37 -1.93 0.45 -7.40
N PHE A 38 -2.65 0.84 -6.36
CA PHE A 38 -2.24 1.87 -5.43
C PHE A 38 -2.52 1.42 -3.98
N PRO A 39 -1.56 1.60 -3.05
CA PRO A 39 -0.18 2.05 -3.27
C PRO A 39 0.67 1.02 -4.07
N PRO A 40 1.73 1.44 -4.78
CA PRO A 40 2.57 0.53 -5.58
C PRO A 40 3.55 -0.31 -4.74
N GLN A 41 3.71 0.05 -3.47
CA GLN A 41 4.60 -0.60 -2.52
C GLN A 41 3.99 -0.46 -1.12
N TYR A 42 4.33 -1.38 -0.25
CA TYR A 42 3.87 -1.42 1.14
C TYR A 42 5.03 -1.83 2.06
N GLY A 43 4.95 -1.48 3.33
CA GLY A 43 5.99 -1.85 4.31
C GLY A 43 6.02 -3.35 4.56
N SER A 44 7.13 -3.93 5.03
CA SER A 44 7.21 -5.39 5.27
C SER A 44 6.35 -5.88 6.45
N CYS A 45 5.98 -4.98 7.36
CA CYS A 45 5.17 -5.28 8.54
C CYS A 45 4.02 -4.26 8.67
N PRO A 46 2.95 -4.60 9.40
CA PRO A 46 1.91 -3.64 9.76
C PRO A 46 2.47 -2.42 10.49
N ASP A 47 1.74 -1.31 10.44
CA ASP A 47 2.23 -0.04 10.98
C ASP A 47 2.52 -0.18 12.47
N TYR A 48 3.64 0.38 12.92
CA TYR A 48 4.16 0.29 14.29
C TYR A 48 4.63 -1.10 14.74
N TRP A 49 4.53 -2.16 13.94
CA TRP A 49 5.03 -3.49 14.34
C TRP A 49 6.55 -3.58 14.15
N ASP A 50 7.24 -4.24 15.07
CA ASP A 50 8.68 -4.41 15.00
C ASP A 50 9.06 -5.49 13.98
N ALA A 51 9.92 -5.11 13.02
CA ALA A 51 10.51 -6.04 12.07
C ALA A 51 11.80 -6.68 12.63
N VAL A 52 11.89 -7.99 12.54
CA VAL A 52 13.07 -8.80 12.88
C VAL A 52 13.56 -9.47 11.63
N LYS A 53 14.85 -9.31 11.33
CA LYS A 53 15.48 -9.99 10.21
C LYS A 53 16.17 -11.26 10.69
N GLU A 54 15.74 -12.41 10.17
CA GLU A 54 16.44 -13.68 10.34
C GLU A 54 16.88 -14.19 8.97
N GLY A 55 18.19 -14.11 8.70
CA GLY A 55 18.72 -14.42 7.37
C GLY A 55 18.23 -13.43 6.31
N ASP A 56 17.56 -13.94 5.28
CA ASP A 56 16.97 -13.12 4.20
C ASP A 56 15.47 -12.84 4.41
N GLN A 57 14.87 -13.43 5.46
CA GLN A 57 13.45 -13.30 5.77
C GLN A 57 13.21 -12.19 6.80
N ILE A 58 12.07 -11.52 6.67
CA ILE A 58 11.61 -10.48 7.59
C ILE A 58 10.38 -10.99 8.32
N PHE A 59 10.47 -11.05 9.64
CA PHE A 59 9.41 -11.44 10.53
C PHE A 59 8.89 -10.23 11.30
N CYS A 60 7.58 -10.16 11.50
CA CYS A 60 6.94 -9.10 12.25
C CYS A 60 6.55 -9.61 13.62
N LYS A 61 7.09 -9.01 14.67
CA LYS A 61 6.73 -9.33 16.05
C LYS A 61 5.31 -8.89 16.34
N VAL A 62 4.52 -9.79 16.92
CA VAL A 62 3.18 -9.44 17.40
C VAL A 62 3.32 -8.52 18.63
N PRO A 63 2.79 -7.29 18.57
CA PRO A 63 2.91 -6.35 19.67
C PRO A 63 1.93 -6.68 20.81
N LEU A 64 2.30 -6.31 22.03
CA LEU A 64 1.47 -6.53 23.24
C LEU A 64 0.31 -5.51 23.33
N PRO A 65 -0.84 -5.90 23.92
CA PRO A 65 -2.07 -5.11 23.90
C PRO A 65 -2.01 -3.87 24.81
N GLU A 66 -1.36 -3.92 25.99
CA GLU A 66 -1.35 -2.79 26.92
C GLU A 66 -0.06 -2.64 27.77
N GLY A 67 0.31 -1.37 28.01
CA GLY A 67 1.42 -0.86 28.82
C GLY A 67 1.82 0.57 28.38
N ASP A 68 2.66 1.31 29.12
CA ASP A 68 3.22 2.65 28.74
C ASP A 68 4.03 2.62 27.41
N SER A 69 4.09 1.46 26.75
CA SER A 69 4.73 1.20 25.45
C SER A 69 3.81 0.37 24.52
N GLY A 70 2.51 0.32 24.82
CA GLY A 70 1.51 -0.43 24.06
C GLY A 70 1.41 0.07 22.63
N ASN A 71 1.28 -0.86 21.69
CA ASN A 71 1.24 -0.52 20.28
C ASN A 71 -0.18 -0.07 19.89
N PRO A 72 -0.33 1.10 19.25
CA PRO A 72 -1.65 1.60 18.86
C PRO A 72 -2.35 0.74 17.80
N ASN A 73 -1.64 -0.20 17.18
CA ASN A 73 -2.08 -1.01 16.05
C ASN A 73 -2.15 -2.51 16.40
N VAL A 74 -2.80 -2.85 17.52
CA VAL A 74 -3.07 -4.23 17.94
C VAL A 74 -4.45 -4.74 17.50
N GLY A 75 -5.38 -3.84 17.18
CA GLY A 75 -6.72 -4.21 16.73
C GLY A 75 -7.41 -5.22 17.67
N GLN A 76 -7.99 -6.27 17.10
CA GLN A 76 -8.73 -7.33 17.78
C GLN A 76 -7.95 -8.66 17.82
N ILE A 77 -6.61 -8.61 17.86
CA ILE A 77 -5.78 -9.81 17.94
C ILE A 77 -5.69 -10.39 19.36
N TYR A 78 -6.19 -9.66 20.36
CA TYR A 78 -6.28 -10.07 21.76
C TYR A 78 -7.75 -10.14 22.21
N ASP A 79 -8.06 -11.04 23.15
CA ASP A 79 -9.35 -11.08 23.82
C ASP A 79 -9.44 -10.07 24.99
N SER A 80 -10.57 -10.03 25.68
CA SER A 80 -10.79 -9.14 26.83
C SER A 80 -9.92 -9.47 28.06
N ASN A 81 -9.17 -10.56 28.04
CA ASN A 81 -8.26 -11.00 29.10
C ASN A 81 -6.79 -10.95 28.63
N ASP A 82 -6.48 -10.20 27.56
CA ASP A 82 -5.16 -10.09 26.94
C ASP A 82 -4.55 -11.40 26.42
N ASN A 83 -5.38 -12.41 26.15
CA ASN A 83 -4.92 -13.63 25.49
C ASN A 83 -4.85 -13.41 23.99
N LEU A 84 -3.72 -13.80 23.39
CA LEU A 84 -3.53 -13.74 21.95
C LEU A 84 -4.47 -14.73 21.24
N LEU A 85 -5.29 -14.20 20.33
CA LEU A 85 -6.24 -14.97 19.53
C LEU A 85 -5.59 -15.57 18.27
N LEU A 86 -4.43 -15.05 17.86
CA LEU A 86 -3.70 -15.53 16.68
C LEU A 86 -3.11 -16.91 16.91
N ASN A 87 -3.24 -17.78 15.91
CA ASN A 87 -2.66 -19.11 15.88
C ASN A 87 -2.44 -19.57 14.44
N THR A 88 -1.78 -20.71 14.27
CA THR A 88 -1.46 -21.29 12.95
C THR A 88 -2.67 -21.68 12.11
N SER A 89 -3.87 -21.74 12.68
CA SER A 89 -5.10 -22.07 11.94
C SER A 89 -5.82 -20.83 11.39
N ASN A 90 -5.63 -19.65 11.99
CA ASN A 90 -6.31 -18.43 11.59
C ASN A 90 -5.41 -17.36 10.97
N THR A 91 -4.09 -17.53 11.09
CA THR A 91 -3.08 -16.60 10.60
C THR A 91 -1.98 -17.38 9.90
N SER A 92 -1.75 -17.04 8.62
CA SER A 92 -0.69 -17.68 7.83
C SER A 92 0.68 -17.33 8.40
N GLU A 93 1.62 -18.27 8.34
CA GLU A 93 3.01 -18.07 8.79
C GLU A 93 3.17 -17.55 10.23
N PHE A 94 2.19 -17.79 11.11
CA PHE A 94 2.29 -17.44 12.52
C PHE A 94 3.11 -18.47 13.30
N GLN A 95 4.26 -18.08 13.83
CA GLN A 95 5.11 -18.92 14.68
C GLN A 95 5.83 -18.08 15.74
N ASN A 96 5.93 -18.58 16.98
CA ASN A 96 6.68 -17.93 18.07
C ASN A 96 6.33 -16.44 18.30
N ASN A 97 5.04 -16.06 18.21
CA ASN A 97 4.57 -14.67 18.27
C ASN A 97 5.18 -13.75 17.20
N MET A 98 5.58 -14.33 16.08
CA MET A 98 6.03 -13.63 14.90
C MET A 98 5.23 -14.10 13.69
N ILE A 99 5.12 -13.22 12.70
CA ILE A 99 4.43 -13.50 11.44
C ILE A 99 5.36 -13.12 10.32
N GLU A 100 5.56 -14.02 9.36
CA GLU A 100 6.19 -13.67 8.09
C GLU A 100 5.11 -13.26 7.10
N PHE A 101 5.13 -12.00 6.69
CA PHE A 101 4.23 -11.52 5.65
C PHE A 101 4.93 -11.54 4.30
N ASP A 102 4.65 -12.59 3.53
CA ASP A 102 5.12 -12.78 2.17
C ASP A 102 3.93 -13.04 1.25
N GLU A 103 3.86 -12.34 0.11
CA GLU A 103 2.71 -12.46 -0.80
C GLU A 103 2.53 -13.88 -1.33
N VAL A 104 3.61 -14.60 -1.59
CA VAL A 104 3.54 -15.97 -2.14
C VAL A 104 2.95 -16.91 -1.09
N LYS A 105 3.38 -16.78 0.16
CA LYS A 105 2.90 -17.59 1.29
C LYS A 105 1.47 -17.23 1.72
N TRP A 106 1.08 -15.97 1.57
CA TRP A 106 -0.26 -15.49 1.94
C TRP A 106 -1.30 -15.62 0.81
N GLY A 107 -0.89 -15.89 -0.42
CA GLY A 107 -1.79 -15.92 -1.58
C GLY A 107 -2.12 -14.52 -2.12
N GLY A 108 -1.22 -13.56 -1.91
CA GLY A 108 -1.25 -12.20 -2.43
C GLY A 108 -1.71 -11.14 -1.42
N ILE A 109 -1.43 -9.89 -1.75
CA ILE A 109 -1.75 -8.71 -0.93
C ILE A 109 -3.23 -8.63 -0.48
N CYS A 110 -4.17 -9.17 -1.26
CA CYS A 110 -5.59 -9.15 -0.90
C CYS A 110 -5.96 -10.05 0.28
N GLN A 111 -5.25 -11.17 0.46
CA GLN A 111 -5.44 -12.03 1.62
C GLN A 111 -4.86 -11.36 2.87
N MET A 112 -3.70 -10.69 2.73
CA MET A 112 -3.10 -9.89 3.79
C MET A 112 -4.03 -8.74 4.20
N LYS A 113 -4.62 -8.03 3.23
CA LYS A 113 -5.64 -7.01 3.47
C LYS A 113 -6.86 -7.57 4.19
N THR A 114 -7.41 -8.69 3.73
CA THR A 114 -8.57 -9.33 4.36
C THR A 114 -8.30 -9.72 5.81
N TRP A 115 -7.08 -10.19 6.11
CA TRP A 115 -6.65 -10.47 7.47
C TRP A 115 -6.54 -9.18 8.31
N CYS A 116 -5.95 -8.13 7.76
CA CYS A 116 -5.90 -6.82 8.43
C CYS A 116 -7.30 -6.29 8.75
N ASP A 117 -8.21 -6.33 7.77
CA ASP A 117 -9.60 -5.89 7.93
C ASP A 117 -10.35 -6.73 8.97
N ARG A 118 -10.11 -8.05 9.02
CA ARG A 118 -10.69 -8.95 10.03
C ARG A 118 -10.29 -8.57 11.45
N TYR A 119 -9.01 -8.24 11.65
CA TYR A 119 -8.47 -7.95 12.97
C TYR A 119 -8.38 -6.45 13.28
N GLY A 120 -8.81 -5.57 12.37
CA GLY A 120 -8.71 -4.11 12.55
C GLY A 120 -7.26 -3.62 12.64
N ILE A 121 -6.33 -4.26 11.94
CA ILE A 121 -4.92 -3.87 11.86
C ILE A 121 -4.75 -2.87 10.71
N VAL A 122 -4.01 -1.80 10.95
CA VAL A 122 -3.63 -0.79 9.96
C VAL A 122 -2.29 -1.15 9.35
N TRP A 123 -2.18 -1.05 8.03
CA TRP A 123 -0.93 -1.30 7.33
C TRP A 123 -0.88 -0.47 6.06
N ASP A 124 -0.04 0.56 6.07
CA ASP A 124 0.11 1.42 4.92
C ASP A 124 0.64 0.64 3.70
N GLY A 125 -0.09 0.76 2.60
CA GLY A 125 0.14 0.02 1.37
C GLY A 125 -0.67 -1.28 1.24
N VAL A 126 -1.15 -1.88 2.34
CA VAL A 126 -1.96 -3.11 2.31
C VAL A 126 -3.44 -2.82 2.58
N THR A 127 -3.78 -2.13 3.67
CA THR A 127 -5.20 -1.88 4.01
C THR A 127 -5.85 -0.88 3.07
N ASN A 128 -5.08 0.08 2.57
CA ASN A 128 -5.51 1.05 1.56
C ASN A 128 -5.32 0.55 0.12
N TYR A 129 -4.88 -0.70 -0.09
CA TYR A 129 -4.70 -1.26 -1.43
C TYR A 129 -6.03 -1.33 -2.19
N ASN A 130 -6.04 -0.81 -3.41
CA ASN A 130 -7.26 -0.58 -4.21
C ASN A 130 -7.60 -1.68 -5.22
N LYS A 131 -6.78 -2.73 -5.33
CA LYS A 131 -6.91 -3.75 -6.39
C LYS A 131 -7.11 -5.15 -5.81
N CYS A 132 -8.08 -5.21 -4.91
CA CYS A 132 -8.80 -6.38 -4.44
C CYS A 132 -10.27 -6.19 -4.83
#